data_AF-F4N429-F1
#
_entry.id   AF-F4N429-F1
#
_cell.length_a   1.000
_cell.length_b   1.000
_cell.length_c   1.000
_cell.angle_alpha   90.00
_cell.angle_beta   90.00
_cell.angle_gamma   90.00
#
_symmetry.space_group_name_H-M   'P 1'
#
loop_
_entity.id
_entity.type
_entity.pdbx_description
1 polymer ?
#
loop_
_entity_poly.entity_id
_entity_poly.type
_entity_poly.pdbx_seq_one_letter_code
_entity_poly.pdbx_strand_id
1 'polypeptide(L)'
;MLDSLLPYLPFAGVVIGAFLQYVFTRQIEYKRALRDMKTKSYMDYLKGVCEQAQALNIPDKKIADERRSEAFIKVADAKARICLYGSKRVIEAFAEFERLGASMATKLQRDAFISMTVEMRKDTGLASMPSGEDLTLVLLGAR
;
A
#
# COMPACT_ATOMS: atom_id res chain seq x y z
N MET A 1 -51.18 22.64 17.57
CA MET A 1 -50.12 22.84 16.54
C MET A 1 -49.08 21.73 16.57
N LEU A 2 -48.57 21.32 17.74
CA LEU A 2 -47.61 20.20 17.84
C LEU A 2 -48.19 18.83 17.42
N ASP A 3 -49.45 18.54 17.76
CA ASP A 3 -50.15 17.30 17.37
C ASP A 3 -50.30 17.12 15.86
N SER A 4 -50.33 18.22 15.11
CA SER A 4 -50.42 18.22 13.65
C SER A 4 -49.07 17.92 12.98
N LEU A 5 -47.95 18.14 13.67
CA LEU A 5 -46.58 17.92 13.18
C LEU A 5 -45.99 16.56 13.58
N LEU A 6 -46.50 15.97 14.67
CA LEU A 6 -46.15 14.65 15.17
C LEU A 6 -46.10 13.54 14.10
N PRO A 7 -47.07 13.41 13.16
CA PRO A 7 -47.01 12.36 12.13
C PRO A 7 -45.94 12.59 11.06
N TYR A 8 -45.42 13.82 10.90
CA TYR A 8 -44.40 14.16 9.91
C TYR A 8 -42.95 14.03 10.44
N LEU A 9 -42.77 14.00 11.76
CA LEU A 9 -41.46 13.81 12.40
C LEU A 9 -40.77 12.50 11.98
N PRO A 10 -41.45 11.34 11.96
CA PRO A 10 -40.85 10.10 11.46
C PRO A 10 -40.42 10.20 10.00
N PHE A 11 -41.22 10.85 9.16
CA PHE A 11 -40.89 11.05 7.74
C PHE A 11 -39.63 11.93 7.58
N ALA A 12 -39.54 13.04 8.31
CA ALA A 12 -38.35 13.88 8.33
C ALA A 12 -37.11 13.09 8.82
N GLY A 13 -37.28 12.25 9.85
CA GLY A 13 -36.21 11.38 10.35
C GLY A 13 -35.70 10.39 9.30
N VAL A 14 -36.61 9.75 8.54
CA VAL A 14 -36.24 8.84 7.45
C VAL A 14 -35.48 9.58 6.34
N VAL A 15 -35.96 10.76 5.94
CA VAL A 15 -35.30 11.57 4.89
C VAL A 15 -33.89 11.99 5.32
N ILE A 16 -33.73 12.48 6.56
CA ILE A 16 -32.43 12.88 7.11
C ILE A 16 -31.50 11.67 7.23
N GLY A 17 -32.01 10.54 7.73
CA GLY A 17 -31.25 9.30 7.88
C GLY A 17 -30.74 8.78 6.55
N ALA A 18 -31.60 8.70 5.53
CA ALA A 18 -31.23 8.26 4.18
C ALA A 18 -30.19 9.20 3.54
N PHE A 19 -30.34 10.51 3.73
CA PHE A 19 -29.38 11.50 3.22
C PHE A 19 -28.00 11.32 3.86
N LEU A 20 -27.92 11.23 5.20
CA LEU A 20 -26.67 11.00 5.91
C LEU A 20 -26.04 9.67 5.53
N GLN A 21 -26.84 8.61 5.41
CA GLN A 21 -26.39 7.29 4.98
C GLN A 21 -25.77 7.35 3.59
N TYR A 22 -26.40 8.04 2.63
CA TYR A 22 -25.85 8.21 1.29
C TYR A 22 -24.49 8.94 1.32
N VAL A 23 -24.40 10.06 2.05
CA VAL A 23 -23.17 10.84 2.14
C VAL A 23 -22.03 10.02 2.78
N PHE A 24 -22.30 9.35 3.89
CA PHE A 24 -21.28 8.53 4.57
C PHE A 24 -20.87 7.32 3.75
N THR A 25 -21.82 6.64 3.10
CA THR A 25 -21.53 5.51 2.21
C THR A 25 -20.58 5.94 1.10
N ARG A 26 -20.89 7.04 0.43
CA ARG A 26 -20.07 7.57 -0.66
C ARG A 26 -18.66 7.95 -0.18
N GLN A 27 -18.53 8.57 0.99
CA GLN A 27 -17.22 8.89 1.56
C GLN A 27 -16.40 7.64 1.92
N ILE A 28 -17.04 6.61 2.47
CA ILE A 28 -16.39 5.34 2.81
C ILE A 28 -15.90 4.64 1.54
N GLU A 29 -16.73 4.60 0.50
CA GLU A 29 -16.38 3.99 -0.79
C GLU A 29 -15.17 4.67 -1.44
N TYR A 30 -15.13 6.01 -1.49
CA TYR A 30 -13.96 6.72 -2.01
C TYR A 30 -12.68 6.41 -1.23
N LYS A 31 -12.75 6.42 0.10
CA LYS A 31 -11.59 6.09 0.96
C LYS A 31 -11.14 4.65 0.75
N ARG A 32 -12.09 3.72 0.61
CA ARG A 32 -11.82 2.30 0.36
C ARG A 32 -11.16 2.11 -1.01
N ALA A 33 -11.71 2.70 -2.06
CA ALA A 33 -11.16 2.64 -3.41
C ALA A 33 -9.70 3.14 -3.45
N LEU A 34 -9.42 4.29 -2.81
CA LEU A 34 -8.06 4.82 -2.74
C LEU A 34 -7.12 3.89 -1.97
N ARG A 35 -7.55 3.35 -0.82
CA ARG A 35 -6.77 2.38 -0.04
C ARG A 35 -6.48 1.12 -0.83
N ASP A 36 -7.44 0.61 -1.59
CA ASP A 36 -7.28 -0.59 -2.41
C ASP A 36 -6.28 -0.35 -3.55
N MET A 37 -6.33 0.81 -4.21
CA MET A 37 -5.35 1.22 -5.22
C MET A 37 -3.92 1.30 -4.65
N LYS A 38 -3.76 1.95 -3.49
CA LYS A 38 -2.47 2.04 -2.77
C LYS A 38 -1.93 0.67 -2.42
N THR A 39 -2.76 -0.15 -1.76
CA THR A 39 -2.40 -1.49 -1.31
C THR A 39 -1.96 -2.35 -2.49
N LYS A 40 -2.71 -2.32 -3.60
CA LYS A 40 -2.36 -3.04 -4.81
C LYS A 40 -1.00 -2.63 -5.36
N SER A 41 -0.73 -1.32 -5.47
CA SER A 41 0.56 -0.83 -5.97
C SER A 41 1.73 -1.17 -5.04
N TYR A 42 1.56 -1.08 -3.72
CA TYR A 42 2.58 -1.51 -2.76
C TYR A 42 2.87 -3.00 -2.85
N MET A 43 1.82 -3.83 -2.95
CA MET A 43 1.98 -5.27 -3.09
C MET A 43 2.63 -5.67 -4.42
N ASP A 44 2.25 -5.03 -5.53
CA ASP A 44 2.85 -5.28 -6.84
C ASP A 44 4.34 -4.93 -6.86
N TYR A 45 4.73 -3.83 -6.19
CA TYR A 45 6.14 -3.47 -6.00
C TYR A 45 6.89 -4.54 -5.20
N LEU A 46 6.40 -4.90 -4.01
CA LEU A 46 7.05 -5.90 -3.16
C LEU A 46 7.19 -7.25 -3.86
N LYS A 47 6.14 -7.68 -4.57
CA LYS A 47 6.17 -8.90 -5.38
C LYS A 47 7.21 -8.80 -6.49
N GLY A 48 7.27 -7.68 -7.20
CA GLY A 48 8.26 -7.46 -8.25
C GLY A 48 9.70 -7.53 -7.74
N VAL A 49 9.98 -6.94 -6.57
CA VAL A 49 11.32 -7.04 -5.93
C VAL A 49 11.65 -8.48 -5.54
N CYS A 50 10.69 -9.24 -5.00
CA CYS A 50 10.88 -10.67 -4.71
C CYS A 50 11.15 -11.49 -5.98
N GLU A 51 10.42 -11.24 -7.06
CA GLU A 51 10.62 -11.89 -8.36
C GLU A 51 12.02 -11.58 -8.92
N GLN A 52 12.51 -10.35 -8.79
CA GLN A 52 13.88 -9.98 -9.17
C GLN A 52 14.93 -10.74 -8.36
N ALA A 53 14.72 -10.88 -7.05
CA ALA A 53 15.64 -11.63 -6.18
C ALA A 53 15.64 -13.13 -6.50
N GLN A 54 14.47 -13.71 -6.81
CA GLN A 54 14.34 -15.11 -7.18
C GLN A 54 14.99 -15.42 -8.54
N ALA A 55 14.94 -14.49 -9.49
CA ALA A 55 15.56 -14.65 -10.80
C ALA A 55 17.08 -14.88 -10.72
N LEU A 56 17.75 -14.36 -9.68
CA LEU A 56 19.19 -14.58 -9.45
C LEU A 56 19.55 -16.04 -9.14
N ASN A 57 18.59 -16.85 -8.69
CA ASN A 57 18.80 -18.25 -8.34
C ASN A 57 18.45 -19.22 -9.48
N ILE A 58 18.05 -18.71 -10.66
CA ILE A 58 17.73 -19.55 -11.82
C ILE A 58 19.02 -19.92 -12.56
N PRO A 59 19.34 -21.22 -12.75
CA PRO A 59 20.57 -21.64 -13.42
C PRO A 59 20.63 -21.25 -14.91
N ASP A 60 19.48 -21.26 -15.60
CA ASP A 60 19.37 -20.88 -17.00
C ASP A 60 19.36 -19.37 -17.15
N LYS A 61 20.45 -18.81 -17.70
CA LYS A 61 20.61 -17.37 -17.91
C LYS A 61 19.50 -16.75 -18.77
N LYS A 62 19.05 -17.44 -19.83
CA LYS A 62 18.03 -16.87 -20.73
C LYS A 62 16.71 -16.71 -19.98
N ILE A 63 16.31 -17.74 -19.24
CA ILE A 63 15.10 -17.72 -18.41
C ILE A 63 15.24 -16.70 -17.27
N ALA A 64 16.42 -16.61 -16.65
CA ALA A 64 16.71 -15.64 -15.60
C ALA A 64 16.56 -14.19 -16.08
N ASP A 65 17.12 -13.88 -17.26
CA ASP A 65 17.07 -12.54 -17.85
C ASP A 65 15.64 -12.15 -18.28
N GLU A 66 14.89 -13.07 -18.88
CA GLU A 66 13.48 -12.87 -19.22
C GLU A 66 12.65 -12.57 -17.96
N ARG A 67 12.78 -13.40 -16.91
CA ARG A 67 12.07 -13.19 -15.63
C ARG A 67 12.46 -11.89 -14.96
N ARG A 68 13.74 -11.52 -15.00
CA ARG A 68 14.23 -10.26 -14.43
C ARG A 68 13.66 -9.06 -15.17
N SER A 69 13.57 -9.13 -16.50
CA SER A 69 12.95 -8.08 -17.33
C SER A 69 11.47 -7.90 -17.02
N GLU A 70 10.71 -9.00 -16.93
CA GLU A 70 9.30 -8.96 -16.53
C GLU A 70 9.10 -8.35 -15.15
N ALA A 71 9.91 -8.76 -14.17
CA ALA A 71 9.86 -8.23 -12.82
C ALA A 71 10.23 -6.74 -12.77
N PHE A 72 11.18 -6.29 -13.61
CA PHE A 72 11.51 -4.87 -13.74
C PHE A 72 10.35 -4.04 -14.28
N ILE A 73 9.64 -4.53 -15.30
CA ILE A 73 8.44 -3.86 -15.83
C ILE A 73 7.37 -3.73 -14.74
N LYS A 74 7.12 -4.79 -13.97
CA LYS A 74 6.16 -4.76 -12.85
C LYS A 74 6.56 -3.74 -11.78
N VAL A 75 7.83 -3.70 -11.41
CA VAL A 75 8.36 -2.73 -10.44
C VAL A 75 8.20 -1.31 -10.96
N ALA A 76 8.48 -1.05 -12.25
CA ALA A 76 8.34 0.26 -12.85
C ALA A 76 6.88 0.75 -12.88
N ASP A 77 5.94 -0.12 -13.27
CA ASP A 77 4.50 0.19 -13.22
C ASP A 77 4.02 0.46 -11.80
N ALA A 78 4.43 -0.38 -10.83
CA ALA A 78 4.10 -0.19 -9.44
C ALA A 78 4.65 1.14 -8.90
N LYS A 79 5.91 1.50 -9.23
CA LYS A 79 6.51 2.80 -8.90
C LYS A 79 5.69 3.97 -9.45
N ALA A 80 5.27 3.91 -10.71
CA ALA A 80 4.44 4.97 -11.32
C ALA A 80 3.14 5.17 -10.54
N ARG A 81 2.46 4.08 -10.16
CA ARG A 81 1.23 4.17 -9.36
C ARG A 81 1.48 4.64 -7.92
N ILE A 82 2.60 4.25 -7.32
CA ILE A 82 3.02 4.73 -5.99
C ILE A 82 3.22 6.24 -6.04
N CYS A 83 3.88 6.77 -7.07
CA CYS A 83 4.06 8.21 -7.25
C CYS A 83 2.73 8.99 -7.34
N LEU A 84 1.68 8.39 -7.89
CA LEU A 84 0.37 9.04 -8.04
C LEU A 84 -0.48 8.98 -6.76
N TYR A 85 -0.48 7.85 -6.07
CA TYR A 85 -1.43 7.59 -4.98
C TYR A 85 -0.79 7.54 -3.59
N GLY A 86 0.51 7.31 -3.49
CA GLY A 86 1.20 7.14 -2.21
C GLY A 86 1.26 8.44 -1.40
N SER A 87 1.23 8.33 -0.08
CA SER A 87 1.42 9.52 0.76
C SER A 87 2.85 10.02 0.69
N LYS A 88 3.03 11.31 0.99
CA LYS A 88 4.32 11.99 1.08
C LYS A 88 5.38 11.16 1.83
N ARG A 89 5.02 10.60 3.00
CA ARG A 89 5.95 9.79 3.82
C ARG A 89 6.42 8.52 3.11
N VAL A 90 5.52 7.86 2.36
CA VAL A 90 5.88 6.70 1.55
C VAL A 90 6.85 7.12 0.46
N ILE A 91 6.57 8.21 -0.27
CA ILE A 91 7.45 8.71 -1.33
C ILE A 91 8.84 9.06 -0.79
N GLU A 92 8.91 9.72 0.36
CA GLU A 92 10.18 10.10 1.00
C GLU A 92 11.00 8.86 1.42
N ALA A 93 10.37 7.89 2.08
CA ALA A 93 11.02 6.65 2.50
C ALA A 93 11.45 5.80 1.28
N PHE A 94 10.64 5.78 0.23
CA PHE A 94 10.94 5.10 -1.02
C PHE A 94 12.13 5.75 -1.73
N ALA A 95 12.14 7.09 -1.83
CA ALA A 95 13.25 7.82 -2.41
C ALA A 95 14.56 7.59 -1.64
N GLU A 96 14.48 7.44 -0.32
CA GLU A 96 15.65 7.10 0.50
C GLU A 96 16.20 5.71 0.18
N PHE A 97 15.32 4.71 0.09
CA PHE A 97 15.72 3.37 -0.32
C PHE A 97 16.34 3.34 -1.73
N GLU A 98 15.77 4.08 -2.68
CA GLU A 98 16.30 4.18 -4.04
C GLU A 98 17.64 4.94 -4.10
N ARG A 99 17.84 5.99 -3.30
CA ARG A 99 19.14 6.69 -3.17
C ARG A 99 20.25 5.78 -2.69
N LEU A 100 19.92 4.80 -1.84
CA LEU A 100 20.85 3.76 -1.38
C LEU A 100 21.08 2.66 -2.42
N GLY A 101 20.53 2.79 -3.64
CA GLY A 101 20.72 1.88 -4.76
C GLY A 101 19.70 0.75 -4.85
N ALA A 102 18.58 0.83 -4.12
CA ALA A 102 17.47 -0.13 -4.16
C ALA A 102 17.92 -1.60 -4.01
N SER A 103 18.94 -1.84 -3.19
CA SER A 103 19.50 -3.16 -2.85
C SER A 103 19.28 -3.45 -1.38
N MET A 104 19.48 -4.69 -0.93
CA MET A 104 19.34 -5.14 0.46
C MET A 104 20.63 -5.77 1.01
N ALA A 105 21.78 -5.42 0.41
CA ALA A 105 23.08 -6.00 0.74
C ALA A 105 23.63 -5.49 2.09
N THR A 106 23.47 -4.19 2.38
CA THR A 106 23.98 -3.56 3.61
C THR A 106 22.89 -3.43 4.67
N LYS A 107 23.29 -3.24 5.94
CA LYS A 107 22.33 -2.97 7.03
C LYS A 107 21.50 -1.72 6.75
N LEU A 108 22.14 -0.63 6.32
CA LEU A 108 21.49 0.64 6.01
C LEU A 108 20.40 0.48 4.93
N GLN A 109 20.74 -0.25 3.86
CA GLN A 109 19.81 -0.60 2.79
C GLN A 109 18.60 -1.42 3.27
N ARG A 110 18.84 -2.42 4.13
CA ARG A 110 17.77 -3.21 4.75
C ARG A 110 16.89 -2.33 5.63
N ASP A 111 17.47 -1.53 6.50
CA ASP A 111 16.75 -0.63 7.39
C ASP A 111 15.87 0.35 6.60
N ALA A 112 16.37 0.89 5.48
CA ALA A 112 15.60 1.74 4.58
C ALA A 112 14.44 1.00 3.90
N PHE A 113 14.65 -0.25 3.45
CA PHE A 113 13.59 -1.09 2.89
C PHE A 113 12.49 -1.41 3.92
N ILE A 114 12.87 -1.71 5.16
CA ILE A 114 11.93 -1.95 6.26
C ILE A 114 11.16 -0.68 6.58
N SER A 115 11.85 0.46 6.70
CA SER A 115 11.22 1.77 6.93
C SER A 115 10.19 2.11 5.84
N MET A 116 10.55 1.93 4.57
CA MET A 116 9.63 2.10 3.44
C MET A 116 8.40 1.21 3.57
N THR A 117 8.57 -0.07 3.91
CA THR A 117 7.45 -1.01 4.09
C THR A 117 6.57 -0.64 5.28
N VAL A 118 7.15 -0.12 6.38
CA VAL A 118 6.43 0.43 7.53
C VAL A 118 5.57 1.62 7.11
N GLU A 119 6.10 2.55 6.31
CA GLU A 119 5.33 3.69 5.82
C GLU A 119 4.20 3.27 4.88
N MET A 120 4.42 2.28 4.01
CA MET A 120 3.35 1.70 3.17
C MET A 120 2.19 1.14 4.01
N ARG A 121 2.51 0.43 5.11
CA ARG A 121 1.50 -0.12 6.04
C ARG A 121 0.72 0.95 6.79
N LYS A 122 1.38 2.04 7.20
CA LYS A 122 0.69 3.20 7.79
C LYS A 122 -0.24 3.86 6.78
N ASP A 123 0.22 3.99 5.54
CA ASP A 123 -0.54 4.63 4.48
C ASP A 123 -1.79 3.85 4.04
N THR A 124 -1.80 2.53 4.21
CA THR A 124 -3.00 1.69 4.04
C THR A 124 -3.94 1.73 5.25
N GLY A 125 -3.59 2.43 6.33
CA GLY A 125 -4.44 2.63 7.49
C GLY A 125 -4.46 1.46 8.47
N LEU A 126 -3.39 0.66 8.52
CA LEU A 126 -3.25 -0.38 9.54
C LEU A 126 -3.00 0.26 10.91
N ALA A 127 -3.86 -0.09 11.88
CA ALA A 127 -3.82 0.47 13.23
C ALA A 127 -2.68 -0.08 14.09
N SER A 128 -2.31 -1.35 13.88
CA SER A 128 -1.22 -2.00 14.58
C SER A 128 -0.02 -2.19 13.66
N MET A 129 1.15 -1.81 14.18
CA MET A 129 2.42 -1.95 13.47
C MET A 129 3.22 -3.06 14.13
N PRO A 130 3.70 -4.06 13.37
CA PRO A 130 4.61 -5.06 13.90
C PRO A 130 5.91 -4.40 14.34
N SER A 131 6.68 -5.09 15.18
CA SER A 131 8.03 -4.64 15.49
C SER A 131 8.88 -4.60 14.21
N GLY A 132 9.88 -3.70 14.18
CA GLY A 132 10.82 -3.65 13.06
C GLY A 132 11.60 -4.96 12.91
N GLU A 133 11.83 -5.67 14.01
CA GLU A 133 12.50 -6.97 14.04
C GLU A 133 11.65 -8.07 13.38
N ASP A 134 10.36 -8.17 13.72
CA ASP A 134 9.45 -9.15 13.10
C ASP A 134 9.34 -8.90 11.60
N LEU A 135 9.22 -7.63 11.20
CA LEU A 135 9.11 -7.27 9.79
C LEU A 135 10.41 -7.58 9.03
N THR A 136 11.56 -7.37 9.68
CA THR A 136 12.88 -7.75 9.14
C THR A 136 12.95 -9.26 8.95
N LEU A 137 12.57 -10.03 9.96
CA LEU A 137 12.59 -11.48 9.94
C LEU A 137 11.71 -12.05 8.81
N VAL A 138 10.49 -11.54 8.65
CA VAL A 138 9.55 -11.99 7.62
C VAL A 138 10.03 -11.64 6.21
N LEU A 139 10.56 -10.43 6.01
CA LEU A 139 10.95 -9.97 4.67
C LEU A 139 12.31 -10.51 4.23
N LEU A 140 13.26 -10.65 5.16
CA LEU A 140 14.67 -10.88 4.84
C LEU A 140 15.22 -12.21 5.38
N GLY A 141 14.44 -12.90 6.22
CA GLY A 141 14.84 -14.12 6.92
C GLY A 141 15.67 -13.84 8.18
N ALA A 142 15.96 -14.90 8.94
CA ALA A 142 16.97 -14.86 9.99
C ALA A 142 18.34 -14.76 9.31
N ARG A 143 19.00 -13.61 9.45
CA ARG A 143 20.33 -13.34 8.90
C ARG A 143 21.31 -13.00 10.00
#